data_AF-A0A3N5UIS4-F1
#
_entry.id   AF-A0A3N5UIS4-F1
#
_cell.length_a   1.000
_cell.length_b   1.000
_cell.length_c   1.000
_cell.angle_alpha   90.00
_cell.angle_beta   90.00
_cell.angle_gamma   90.00
#
_symmetry.space_group_name_H-M   'P 1'
#
loop_
_entity.id
_entity.type
_entity.pdbx_description
1 polymer ?
#
loop_
_entity_poly.entity_id
_entity_poly.type
_entity_poly.pdbx_seq_one_letter_code
_entity_poly.pdbx_strand_id
1 'polypeptide(L)'
;DVPCSKELGYDIGLPQFRSIVVKGGTDPAKVKALSDAFGKAAATPEYKAFLKEQFSTEDSHMDAAATAKFIEAELATMKATWAAKPK
;
A
#
# COMPACT_ATOMS: atom_id res chain seq x y z
N ASP A 1 9.36 -21.75 -9.78
CA ASP A 1 8.38 -20.85 -9.17
C ASP A 1 8.23 -21.24 -7.70
N VAL A 2 8.00 -20.27 -6.83
CA VAL A 2 7.77 -20.51 -5.39
C VAL A 2 6.31 -20.16 -5.14
N PRO A 3 5.44 -21.12 -4.76
CA PRO A 3 4.01 -20.85 -4.64
C PRO A 3 3.75 -19.84 -3.53
N CYS A 4 2.83 -18.92 -3.76
CA CYS A 4 2.30 -18.06 -2.72
C CYS A 4 1.40 -18.86 -1.77
N SER A 5 1.18 -18.35 -0.56
CA SER A 5 0.32 -18.98 0.46
C SER A 5 -1.06 -19.37 -0.10
N LYS A 6 -1.62 -18.56 -1.00
CA LYS A 6 -2.94 -18.75 -1.58
C LYS A 6 -3.01 -19.96 -2.51
N GLU A 7 -1.96 -20.23 -3.28
CA GLU A 7 -1.85 -21.44 -4.12
C GLU A 7 -1.80 -22.71 -3.28
N LEU A 8 -1.38 -22.60 -2.02
CA LEU A 8 -1.33 -23.69 -1.06
C LEU A 8 -2.60 -23.78 -0.19
N GLY A 9 -3.62 -22.98 -0.47
CA GLY A 9 -4.90 -22.98 0.27
C GLY A 9 -4.90 -22.15 1.55
N TYR A 10 -3.86 -21.36 1.80
CA TYR A 10 -3.81 -20.43 2.93
C TYR A 10 -4.16 -19.02 2.47
N ASP A 11 -5.21 -18.44 3.04
CA ASP A 11 -5.59 -17.04 2.78
C ASP A 11 -4.74 -16.08 3.62
N ILE A 12 -3.42 -16.11 3.41
CA ILE A 12 -2.42 -15.31 4.14
C ILE A 12 -1.55 -14.55 3.14
N GLY A 13 -1.87 -13.26 2.93
CA GLY A 13 -1.14 -12.40 1.99
C GLY A 13 0.02 -11.62 2.60
N LEU A 14 -0.04 -11.26 3.90
CA LEU A 14 0.92 -10.37 4.59
C LEU A 14 1.46 -9.23 3.71
N PRO A 15 0.58 -8.38 3.12
CA PRO A 15 1.02 -7.37 2.16
C PRO A 15 1.95 -6.36 2.82
N GLN A 16 3.18 -6.26 2.31
CA GLN A 16 4.11 -5.21 2.69
C GLN A 16 3.85 -3.98 1.81
N PHE A 17 3.57 -2.83 2.43
CA PHE A 17 3.37 -1.57 1.72
C PHE A 17 4.27 -0.46 2.26
N ARG A 18 4.44 0.61 1.48
CA ARG A 18 5.11 1.84 1.88
C ARG A 18 4.21 3.01 1.55
N SER A 19 4.04 3.93 2.50
CA SER A 19 3.21 5.12 2.34
C SER A 19 3.98 6.38 2.71
N ILE A 20 3.69 7.47 2.01
CA ILE A 20 4.10 8.82 2.41
C ILE A 20 2.95 9.43 3.21
N VAL A 21 3.24 9.92 4.41
CA VAL A 21 2.23 10.51 5.31
C VAL A 21 2.58 11.95 5.66
N VAL A 22 1.54 12.77 5.85
CA VAL A 22 1.66 14.16 6.33
C VAL A 22 0.98 14.29 7.69
N LYS A 23 1.24 15.40 8.40
CA LYS A 23 0.60 15.69 9.69
C LYS A 23 -0.93 15.72 9.54
N GLY A 24 -1.64 15.13 10.51
CA GLY A 24 -3.10 15.26 10.62
C GLY A 24 -3.54 16.73 10.66
N GLY A 25 -4.63 17.05 9.94
CA GLY A 25 -5.12 18.42 9.78
C GLY A 25 -4.40 19.24 8.70
N THR A 26 -3.49 18.63 7.93
CA THR A 26 -2.94 19.29 6.73
C THR A 26 -4.06 19.59 5.74
N ASP A 27 -4.03 20.80 5.16
CA ASP A 27 -4.98 21.27 4.15
C ASP A 27 -5.16 20.23 3.02
N PRO A 28 -6.40 19.77 2.74
CA PRO A 28 -6.69 18.82 1.67
C PRO A 28 -6.16 19.22 0.30
N ALA A 29 -6.12 20.53 -0.01
CA ALA A 29 -5.58 21.01 -1.29
C ALA A 29 -4.08 20.74 -1.40
N LYS A 30 -3.34 20.84 -0.28
CA LYS A 30 -1.90 20.51 -0.23
C LYS A 30 -1.67 19.01 -0.33
N VAL A 31 -2.52 18.21 0.32
CA VAL A 31 -2.49 16.74 0.18
C VAL A 31 -2.70 16.33 -1.27
N LYS A 32 -3.69 16.93 -1.95
CA LYS A 32 -3.94 16.68 -3.37
C LYS A 32 -2.74 17.06 -4.23
N ALA A 33 -2.17 18.24 -4.03
CA ALA A 33 -1.01 18.69 -4.80
C ALA A 33 0.18 17.72 -4.70
N LEU A 34 0.45 17.20 -3.50
CA LEU A 34 1.48 16.18 -3.28
C LEU A 34 1.11 14.85 -3.96
N SER A 35 -0.13 14.38 -3.79
CA SER A 35 -0.61 13.14 -4.41
C SER A 35 -0.50 13.19 -5.93
N ASP A 36 -0.90 14.29 -6.56
CA ASP A 36 -0.81 14.48 -8.00
C ASP A 36 0.66 14.48 -8.47
N ALA A 37 1.56 15.10 -7.70
CA ALA A 37 2.99 15.11 -8.01
C ALA A 37 3.62 13.71 -7.90
N PHE A 38 3.27 12.94 -6.87
CA PHE A 38 3.71 11.56 -6.73
C PHE A 38 3.14 10.65 -7.81
N GLY A 39 1.89 10.85 -8.22
CA GLY A 39 1.30 10.11 -9.34
C GLY A 39 2.06 10.33 -10.66
N LYS A 40 2.53 11.55 -10.90
CA LYS A 40 3.41 11.85 -12.05
C LYS A 40 4.75 11.12 -11.97
N ALA A 41 5.37 11.10 -10.78
CA ALA A 41 6.62 10.36 -10.56
C ALA A 41 6.41 8.85 -10.69
N ALA A 42 5.29 8.31 -10.21
CA ALA A 42 4.96 6.90 -10.30
C ALA A 42 4.70 6.45 -11.74
N ALA A 43 4.30 7.36 -12.63
CA ALA A 43 4.09 7.07 -14.04
C ALA A 43 5.40 6.97 -14.85
N THR A 44 6.56 7.37 -14.30
CA THR A 44 7.81 7.39 -15.06
C THR A 44 8.40 5.99 -15.27
N PRO A 45 9.17 5.77 -16.35
CA PRO A 45 9.87 4.50 -16.57
C PRO A 45 10.82 4.11 -15.44
N GLU A 46 11.48 5.10 -14.82
CA GLU A 46 12.44 4.87 -13.74
C GLU A 46 11.75 4.31 -12.49
N TYR A 47 10.56 4.81 -12.16
CA TYR A 47 9.80 4.27 -11.04
C TYR A 47 9.33 2.84 -11.31
N LYS A 48 8.86 2.55 -12.54
CA LYS A 48 8.48 1.18 -12.93
C LYS A 48 9.66 0.21 -12.89
N ALA A 49 10.85 0.66 -13.32
CA ALA A 49 12.08 -0.11 -13.20
C ALA A 49 12.42 -0.40 -11.73
N PHE A 50 12.32 0.62 -10.87
CA PHE A 50 12.49 0.46 -9.42
C PHE A 50 11.50 -0.56 -8.82
N LEU A 51 10.21 -0.52 -9.19
CA LEU A 51 9.23 -1.50 -8.71
C LEU A 51 9.62 -2.94 -9.04
N LYS A 52 10.17 -3.18 -10.25
CA LYS A 52 10.67 -4.49 -10.66
C LYS A 52 11.84 -4.96 -9.80
N GLU A 53 12.78 -4.08 -9.47
CA GLU A 53 13.90 -4.37 -8.54
C GLU A 53 13.38 -4.70 -7.13
N GLN A 54 12.26 -4.10 -6.75
CA GLN A 54 11.58 -4.34 -5.48
C GLN A 54 10.60 -5.52 -5.51
N PHE A 55 10.60 -6.34 -6.56
CA PHE A 55 9.66 -7.47 -6.75
C PHE A 55 8.19 -7.07 -6.64
N SER A 56 7.87 -5.85 -7.04
CA SER A 56 6.52 -5.27 -7.04
C SER A 56 5.94 -5.23 -8.46
N THR A 57 4.62 -5.14 -8.57
CA THR A 57 3.92 -4.99 -9.85
C THR A 57 4.02 -3.56 -10.37
N GLU A 58 3.95 -3.35 -11.69
CA GLU A 58 4.07 -2.01 -12.28
C GLU A 58 2.96 -1.03 -11.86
N ASP A 59 1.81 -1.55 -11.42
CA ASP A 59 0.66 -0.81 -10.90
C ASP A 59 0.70 -0.62 -9.38
N SER A 60 1.84 -0.89 -8.74
CA SER A 60 2.05 -0.76 -7.29
C SER A 60 2.16 0.71 -6.84
N HIS A 61 1.16 1.52 -7.18
CA HIS A 61 0.99 2.90 -6.72
C HIS A 61 -0.48 3.19 -6.42
N MET A 62 -0.73 3.95 -5.35
CA MET A 62 -2.06 4.41 -4.95
C MET A 62 -2.02 5.92 -4.71
N ASP A 63 -3.09 6.62 -5.09
CA ASP A 63 -3.27 8.02 -4.71
C ASP A 63 -3.58 8.17 -3.21
N ALA A 64 -3.64 9.40 -2.71
CA ALA A 64 -3.88 9.66 -1.30
C ALA A 64 -5.23 9.09 -0.79
N ALA A 65 -6.29 9.09 -1.61
CA ALA A 65 -7.60 8.62 -1.20
C ALA A 65 -7.66 7.09 -1.13
N ALA A 66 -7.10 6.41 -2.13
CA ALA A 66 -6.94 4.96 -2.14
C ALA A 66 -6.02 4.49 -1.01
N THR A 67 -4.90 5.19 -0.78
CA THR A 67 -3.98 4.88 0.31
C THR A 67 -4.64 5.00 1.68
N ALA A 68 -5.44 6.05 1.92
CA ALA A 68 -6.15 6.22 3.19
C ALA A 68 -7.11 5.05 3.47
N LYS A 69 -7.94 4.67 2.47
CA LYS A 69 -8.84 3.52 2.57
C LYS A 69 -8.09 2.21 2.81
N PHE A 70 -6.95 2.03 2.13
CA PHE A 70 -6.12 0.85 2.30
C PHE A 70 -5.58 0.75 3.73
N ILE A 71 -5.02 1.83 4.29
CA ILE A 71 -4.50 1.84 5.67
C ILE A 71 -5.61 1.58 6.69
N GLU A 72 -6.82 2.12 6.48
CA GLU A 72 -7.97 1.84 7.34
C GLU A 72 -8.35 0.35 7.33
N ALA A 73 -8.37 -0.26 6.14
CA ALA A 73 -8.64 -1.70 5.99
C ALA A 73 -7.55 -2.56 6.64
N GLU A 74 -6.28 -2.24 6.43
CA GLU A 74 -5.16 -2.94 7.05
C GLU A 74 -5.23 -2.85 8.58
N LEU A 75 -5.54 -1.66 9.13
CA LEU A 75 -5.71 -1.49 10.56
C LEU A 75 -6.89 -2.32 11.11
N ALA A 76 -7.99 -2.41 10.36
CA ALA A 76 -9.14 -3.24 10.75
C ALA A 76 -8.75 -4.73 10.79
N THR A 77 -8.03 -5.21 9.77
CA THR A 77 -7.50 -6.59 9.72
C THR A 77 -6.55 -6.85 10.89
N MET A 78 -5.61 -5.95 11.16
CA MET A 78 -4.67 -6.10 12.28
C MET A 78 -5.39 -6.18 13.64
N LYS A 79 -6.41 -5.35 13.87
CA LYS A 79 -7.23 -5.39 15.09
C LYS A 79 -7.98 -6.71 15.22
N ALA A 80 -8.59 -7.20 14.14
CA ALA A 80 -9.32 -8.47 14.14
C ALA A 80 -8.38 -9.65 14.45
N THR A 81 -7.23 -9.70 13.79
CA THR A 81 -6.20 -10.72 14.00
C THR A 81 -5.65 -10.69 15.43
N TRP A 82 -5.39 -9.50 15.99
CA TRP A 82 -4.93 -9.36 17.36
C TRP A 82 -5.98 -9.84 18.37
N ALA A 83 -7.25 -9.49 18.16
CA ALA A 83 -8.34 -9.92 19.04
C ALA A 83 -8.58 -11.45 18.99
N ALA A 84 -8.32 -12.09 17.86
CA ALA A 84 -8.46 -13.53 17.67
C ALA A 84 -7.26 -14.35 18.18
N LYS A 85 -6.21 -13.71 18.69
CA LYS A 85 -5.00 -14.41 19.16
C LYS A 85 -5.34 -15.35 20.34
N PRO A 86 -4.91 -16.63 20.31
CA PRO A 86 -5.02 -17.50 21.47
C PRO A 86 -4.24 -16.92 22.65
N LYS A 87 -4.78 -17.09 23.87
CA LYS A 87 -4.12 -16.69 25.12
C LYS A 87 -2.82 -17.45 25.34
#